data_AF-A0A7X4A0I1-F1
#
_entry.id   AF-A0A7X4A0I1-F1
#
_cell.length_a   1.000
_cell.length_b   1.000
_cell.length_c   1.000
_cell.angle_alpha   90.00
_cell.angle_beta   90.00
_cell.angle_gamma   90.00
#
_symmetry.space_group_name_H-M   'P 1'
#
loop_
_entity.id
_entity.type
_entity.pdbx_description
1 polymer ?
#
loop_
_entity_poly.entity_id
_entity_poly.type
_entity_poly.pdbx_seq_one_letter_code
_entity_poly.pdbx_strand_id
1 'polypeptide(L)'
;MTVLTGGRFAGTVCRAHNPRWSWSPLSGDGAAKHGGRFNPIGVPALYTSFKVTTALLEASPLGRPFQPLTLVAYQVDAGPLFDGRDARQLSSLGFRPSDLADPDWESLMLDGQVPVQHRFVADVRAAGHVGVVVPSFAHGAGPGDANLVLWEWANTGASTVTVIDDEGRLPRDDTSWSS
;
A
#
# COMPACT_ATOMS: atom_id res chain seq x y z
N MET A 1 -0.87 -8.62 -16.00
CA MET A 1 -1.68 -8.67 -14.75
C MET A 1 -0.86 -9.38 -13.70
N THR A 2 -0.73 -8.81 -12.50
CA THR A 2 -0.16 -9.53 -11.36
C THR A 2 -1.09 -10.69 -11.01
N VAL A 3 -0.54 -11.90 -10.97
CA VAL A 3 -1.27 -13.14 -10.64
C VAL A 3 -0.95 -13.50 -9.20
N LEU A 4 -1.98 -13.74 -8.40
CA LEU A 4 -1.85 -14.39 -7.10
C LEU A 4 -1.93 -15.90 -7.31
N THR A 5 -0.95 -16.65 -6.82
CA THR A 5 -0.96 -18.12 -6.89
C THR A 5 -1.38 -18.65 -5.53
N GLY A 6 -2.59 -19.19 -5.42
CA GLY A 6 -3.14 -19.67 -4.14
C GLY A 6 -3.23 -18.57 -3.09
N GLY A 7 -3.53 -17.32 -3.50
CA GLY A 7 -3.53 -16.16 -2.61
C GLY A 7 -2.13 -15.63 -2.25
N ARG A 8 -1.06 -16.13 -2.85
CA ARG A 8 0.31 -15.66 -2.58
C ARG A 8 0.85 -14.82 -3.73
N PHE A 9 1.64 -13.81 -3.41
CA PHE A 9 2.43 -13.05 -4.37
C PHE A 9 3.92 -13.20 -4.04
N ALA A 10 4.72 -13.53 -5.05
CA ALA A 10 6.17 -13.48 -4.98
C ALA A 10 6.70 -12.69 -6.20
N GLY A 11 7.39 -11.57 -5.94
CA GLY A 11 7.85 -10.68 -6.99
C GLY A 11 8.26 -9.30 -6.49
N THR A 12 8.55 -8.40 -7.42
CA THR A 12 9.02 -7.05 -7.11
C THR A 12 7.85 -6.06 -7.09
N VAL A 13 7.86 -5.17 -6.10
CA VAL A 13 7.00 -3.98 -6.04
C VAL A 13 7.87 -2.75 -5.80
N CYS A 14 7.26 -1.57 -5.89
CA CYS A 14 7.96 -0.30 -5.64
C CYS A 14 7.14 0.62 -4.75
N ARG A 15 7.82 1.51 -4.05
CA ARG A 15 7.23 2.56 -3.21
C ARG A 15 7.96 3.86 -3.44
N ALA A 16 7.21 4.94 -3.61
CA ALA A 16 7.74 6.29 -3.62
C ALA A 16 7.70 6.87 -2.21
N HIS A 17 8.82 7.39 -1.74
CA HIS A 17 8.98 7.98 -0.42
C HIS A 17 9.24 9.47 -0.52
N ASN A 18 8.75 10.21 0.47
CA ASN A 18 9.35 11.49 0.78
C ASN A 18 10.83 11.24 1.13
N PRO A 19 11.80 11.93 0.50
CA PRO A 19 13.22 11.69 0.72
C PRO A 19 13.58 11.72 2.21
N ARG A 20 12.93 12.59 2.98
CA ARG A 20 13.16 12.74 4.42
C ARG A 20 13.04 11.44 5.22
N TRP A 21 12.19 10.51 4.79
CA TRP A 21 11.87 9.25 5.49
C TRP A 21 12.46 8.02 4.82
N SER A 22 13.21 8.16 3.72
CA SER A 22 13.70 7.01 2.94
C SER A 22 14.75 6.17 3.68
N TRP A 23 15.22 6.62 4.86
CA TRP A 23 16.10 5.86 5.75
C TRP A 23 15.38 4.73 6.49
N SER A 24 14.05 4.76 6.56
CA SER A 24 13.22 3.71 7.15
C SER A 24 12.21 3.17 6.11
N PRO A 25 12.69 2.53 5.03
CA PRO A 25 11.88 2.19 3.86
C PRO A 25 10.77 1.16 4.13
N LEU A 26 10.88 0.37 5.20
CA LEU A 26 9.88 -0.61 5.62
C LEU A 26 8.93 -0.10 6.71
N SER A 27 9.10 1.13 7.19
CA SER A 27 8.21 1.68 8.20
C SER A 27 6.79 1.90 7.65
N GLY A 28 5.82 1.50 8.47
CA GLY A 28 4.39 1.78 8.31
C GLY A 28 3.89 2.88 9.23
N ASP A 29 4.77 3.58 9.96
CA ASP A 29 4.39 4.52 11.02
C ASP A 29 3.65 5.74 10.49
N GLY A 30 4.03 6.23 9.31
CA GLY A 30 3.32 7.32 8.65
C GLY A 30 1.87 6.93 8.33
N ALA A 31 1.65 5.72 7.82
CA ALA A 31 0.32 5.20 7.55
C ALA A 31 -0.46 4.96 8.86
N ALA A 32 0.18 4.44 9.91
CA ALA A 32 -0.47 4.30 11.22
C ALA A 32 -0.86 5.66 11.81
N LYS A 33 0.00 6.68 11.68
CA LYS A 33 -0.22 8.00 12.26
C LYS A 33 -1.35 8.77 11.58
N HIS A 34 -1.43 8.70 10.25
CA HIS A 34 -2.36 9.50 9.46
C HIS A 34 -3.58 8.71 8.97
N GLY A 35 -3.52 7.37 9.02
CA GLY A 35 -4.47 6.52 8.32
C GLY A 35 -4.24 6.55 6.81
N GLY A 36 -5.05 5.77 6.10
CA GLY A 36 -5.09 5.74 4.65
C GLY A 36 -6.35 5.05 4.16
N ARG A 37 -6.57 5.01 2.85
CA ARG A 37 -7.76 4.37 2.26
C ARG A 37 -7.94 2.93 2.75
N PHE A 38 -6.85 2.19 2.92
CA PHE A 38 -6.84 0.78 3.31
C PHE A 38 -6.18 0.51 4.66
N ASN A 39 -6.13 1.50 5.55
CA ASN A 39 -5.76 1.29 6.96
C ASN A 39 -6.34 2.39 7.87
N PRO A 40 -7.00 2.06 8.98
CA PRO A 40 -7.41 3.05 9.96
C PRO A 40 -6.21 3.66 10.70
N ILE A 41 -6.42 4.81 11.34
CA ILE A 41 -5.45 5.42 12.26
C ILE A 41 -5.10 4.40 13.36
N GLY A 42 -3.81 4.29 13.67
CA GLY A 42 -3.23 3.33 14.61
C GLY A 42 -2.85 1.99 13.97
N VAL A 43 -3.30 1.68 12.76
CA VAL A 43 -2.94 0.43 12.06
C VAL A 43 -1.83 0.70 11.05
N PRO A 44 -0.63 0.11 11.22
CA PRO A 44 0.45 0.27 10.26
C PRO A 44 0.11 -0.45 8.94
N ALA A 45 0.53 0.16 7.84
CA ALA A 45 0.38 -0.42 6.50
C ALA A 45 1.57 -0.05 5.61
N LEU A 46 1.97 -0.99 4.75
CA LEU A 46 2.98 -0.80 3.73
C LEU A 46 2.29 -0.74 2.36
N TYR A 47 2.19 0.47 1.81
CA TYR A 47 1.65 0.71 0.47
C TYR A 47 2.74 0.61 -0.58
N THR A 48 2.52 -0.23 -1.58
CA THR A 48 3.43 -0.43 -2.71
C THR A 48 2.65 -0.56 -4.00
N SER A 49 3.32 -0.37 -5.13
CA SER A 49 2.74 -0.52 -6.47
C SER A 49 3.51 -1.55 -7.27
N PHE A 50 2.82 -2.29 -8.14
CA PHE A 50 3.46 -3.28 -9.02
C PHE A 50 4.27 -2.64 -10.17
N LYS A 51 4.04 -1.35 -10.45
CA LYS A 51 4.77 -0.60 -11.48
C LYS A 51 5.30 0.70 -10.90
N VAL A 52 6.50 1.06 -11.34
CA VAL A 52 7.14 2.34 -11.01
C VAL A 52 6.25 3.52 -11.36
N THR A 53 5.64 3.50 -12.55
CA THR A 53 4.75 4.57 -13.01
C THR A 53 3.55 4.75 -12.07
N THR A 54 2.97 3.65 -11.56
CA THR A 54 1.88 3.71 -10.59
C THR A 54 2.34 4.30 -9.26
N ALA A 55 3.51 3.91 -8.74
CA ALA A 55 4.05 4.50 -7.50
C ALA A 55 4.30 6.01 -7.63
N LEU A 56 4.71 6.48 -8.81
CA LEU A 56 4.85 7.91 -9.09
C LEU A 56 3.51 8.64 -9.14
N LEU A 57 2.47 8.04 -9.74
CA LEU A 57 1.11 8.60 -9.76
C LEU A 57 0.53 8.72 -8.35
N GLU A 58 0.69 7.68 -7.52
CA GLU A 58 0.24 7.67 -6.11
C GLU A 58 0.95 8.72 -5.25
N ALA A 59 2.22 9.01 -5.53
CA ALA A 59 2.96 10.08 -4.85
C ALA A 59 2.68 11.48 -5.41
N SER A 60 2.01 11.59 -6.56
CA SER A 60 1.75 12.86 -7.22
C SER A 60 0.60 13.60 -6.51
N PRO A 61 0.84 14.78 -5.93
CA PRO A 61 -0.24 15.54 -5.29
C PRO A 61 -1.21 16.08 -6.35
N LEU A 62 -2.52 15.97 -6.06
CA LEU A 62 -3.55 16.59 -6.90
C LEU A 62 -3.41 18.11 -6.88
N GLY A 63 -3.29 18.72 -8.07
CA GLY A 63 -3.29 20.18 -8.24
C GLY A 63 -2.04 20.90 -7.71
N ARG A 64 -0.94 20.19 -7.43
CA ARG A 64 0.34 20.80 -7.00
C ARG A 64 1.52 20.28 -7.83
N PRO A 65 2.62 21.05 -7.96
CA PRO A 65 3.83 20.57 -8.63
C PRO A 65 4.42 19.34 -7.94
N PHE A 66 4.93 18.43 -8.75
CA PHE A 66 5.63 17.23 -8.29
C PHE A 66 6.82 17.61 -7.40
N GLN A 67 6.90 17.00 -6.22
CA GLN A 67 8.01 17.21 -5.28
C GLN A 67 9.07 16.12 -5.47
N PRO A 68 10.34 16.38 -5.10
CA PRO A 68 11.37 15.34 -5.09
C PRO A 68 10.93 14.13 -4.27
N LEU A 69 11.23 12.94 -4.78
CA LEU A 69 10.92 11.66 -4.13
C LEU A 69 12.07 10.67 -4.28
N THR A 70 12.10 9.70 -3.38
CA THR A 70 12.97 8.52 -3.46
C THR A 70 12.12 7.33 -3.86
N LEU A 71 12.39 6.75 -5.03
CA LEU A 71 11.73 5.53 -5.48
C LEU A 71 12.56 4.31 -5.05
N VAL A 72 11.92 3.37 -4.36
CA VAL A 72 12.56 2.18 -3.80
C VAL A 72 11.85 0.94 -4.31
N ALA A 73 12.62 -0.08 -4.71
CA ALA A 73 12.11 -1.39 -5.07
C ALA A 73 12.22 -2.36 -3.89
N TYR A 74 11.30 -3.32 -3.84
CA TYR A 74 11.23 -4.31 -2.78
C TYR A 74 10.99 -5.68 -3.38
N GLN A 75 11.73 -6.67 -2.90
CA GLN A 75 11.41 -8.07 -3.12
C GLN A 75 10.36 -8.49 -2.09
N VAL A 76 9.22 -8.98 -2.56
CA VAL A 76 8.12 -9.44 -1.72
C VAL A 76 7.88 -10.92 -1.96
N ASP A 77 7.65 -11.64 -0.88
CA ASP A 77 6.99 -12.93 -0.89
C ASP A 77 5.99 -12.97 0.28
N ALA A 78 4.70 -12.82 -0.02
CA ALA A 78 3.65 -12.62 0.98
C ALA A 78 2.35 -13.35 0.62
N GLY A 79 1.70 -13.91 1.65
CA GLY A 79 0.37 -14.50 1.57
C GLY A 79 -0.14 -15.01 2.93
N PRO A 80 -1.45 -15.22 3.08
CA PRO A 80 -2.48 -15.07 2.04
C PRO A 80 -2.88 -13.60 1.82
N LEU A 81 -3.02 -13.22 0.55
CA LEU A 81 -3.44 -11.90 0.06
C LEU A 81 -4.82 -12.00 -0.55
N PHE A 82 -5.67 -11.03 -0.24
CA PHE A 82 -6.98 -10.89 -0.85
C PHE A 82 -6.87 -10.18 -2.20
N ASP A 83 -7.55 -10.66 -3.25
CA ASP A 83 -7.62 -9.95 -4.54
C ASP A 83 -8.84 -9.01 -4.57
N GLY A 84 -8.63 -7.77 -4.13
CA GLY A 84 -9.64 -6.71 -4.18
C GLY A 84 -9.99 -6.22 -5.59
N ARG A 85 -9.39 -6.80 -6.65
CA ARG A 85 -9.78 -6.55 -8.04
C ARG A 85 -10.81 -7.59 -8.52
N ASP A 86 -10.96 -8.71 -7.81
CA ASP A 86 -11.92 -9.75 -8.13
C ASP A 86 -13.29 -9.42 -7.52
N ALA A 87 -14.22 -8.99 -8.39
CA ALA A 87 -15.57 -8.65 -7.99
C ALA A 87 -16.33 -9.79 -7.31
N ARG A 88 -15.99 -11.06 -7.60
CA ARG A 88 -16.62 -12.22 -6.95
C ARG A 88 -16.11 -12.39 -5.52
N GLN A 89 -14.81 -12.24 -5.30
CA GLN A 89 -14.24 -12.26 -3.95
C GLN A 89 -14.79 -11.11 -3.11
N LEU A 90 -14.84 -9.89 -3.66
CA LEU A 90 -15.47 -8.74 -2.98
C LEU A 90 -16.92 -9.03 -2.59
N SER A 91 -17.71 -9.54 -3.54
CA SER A 91 -19.13 -9.84 -3.29
C SER A 91 -19.33 -10.92 -2.23
N SER A 92 -18.40 -11.87 -2.10
CA SER A 92 -18.44 -12.90 -1.05
C SER A 92 -18.27 -12.33 0.36
N LEU A 93 -17.62 -11.16 0.49
CA LEU A 93 -17.52 -10.38 1.71
C LEU A 93 -18.58 -9.25 1.80
N GLY A 94 -19.50 -9.16 0.83
CA GLY A 94 -20.54 -8.13 0.80
C GLY A 94 -20.09 -6.76 0.30
N PHE A 95 -18.95 -6.67 -0.39
CA PHE A 95 -18.43 -5.42 -0.96
C PHE A 95 -18.56 -5.38 -2.49
N ARG A 96 -18.56 -4.16 -3.03
CA ARG A 96 -18.55 -3.87 -4.46
C ARG A 96 -17.25 -3.16 -4.85
N PRO A 97 -16.81 -3.24 -6.11
CA PRO A 97 -15.67 -2.46 -6.58
C PRO A 97 -15.81 -0.94 -6.34
N SER A 98 -17.05 -0.42 -6.40
CA SER A 98 -17.35 0.98 -6.09
C SER A 98 -17.05 1.37 -4.65
N ASP A 99 -17.19 0.45 -3.70
CA ASP A 99 -16.96 0.73 -2.28
C ASP A 99 -15.47 1.00 -2.01
N LEU A 100 -14.59 0.25 -2.69
CA LEU A 100 -13.15 0.49 -2.60
C LEU A 100 -12.75 1.82 -3.28
N ALA A 101 -13.47 2.20 -4.35
CA ALA A 101 -13.22 3.40 -5.14
C ALA A 101 -13.78 4.69 -4.53
N ASP A 102 -14.65 4.60 -3.52
CA ASP A 102 -15.34 5.76 -2.93
C ASP A 102 -14.33 6.84 -2.48
N PRO A 103 -14.41 8.08 -3.00
CA PRO A 103 -13.44 9.13 -2.70
C PRO A 103 -13.56 9.69 -1.26
N ASP A 104 -14.70 9.50 -0.58
CA ASP A 104 -15.02 10.20 0.66
C ASP A 104 -14.38 9.58 1.91
N TRP A 105 -13.61 8.50 1.75
CA TRP A 105 -12.95 7.77 2.85
C TRP A 105 -12.13 8.69 3.77
N GLU A 106 -11.44 9.68 3.20
CA GLU A 106 -10.56 10.56 3.95
C GLU A 106 -11.37 11.49 4.85
N SER A 107 -12.41 12.13 4.31
CA SER A 107 -13.29 13.00 5.09
C SER A 107 -14.01 12.23 6.19
N LEU A 108 -14.58 11.06 5.86
CA LEU A 108 -15.27 10.22 6.84
C LEU A 108 -14.33 9.80 7.99
N MET A 109 -13.10 9.39 7.67
CA MET A 109 -12.11 9.05 8.69
C MET A 109 -11.75 10.25 9.58
N LEU A 110 -11.53 11.43 9.00
CA LEU A 110 -11.18 12.64 9.75
C LEU A 110 -12.33 13.13 10.63
N ASP A 111 -13.58 12.87 10.23
CA ASP A 111 -14.78 13.13 11.03
C ASP A 111 -15.03 12.06 12.12
N GLY A 112 -14.12 11.10 12.30
CA GLY A 112 -14.21 10.03 13.28
C GLY A 112 -15.21 8.92 12.92
N GLN A 113 -15.69 8.90 11.67
CA GLN A 113 -16.52 7.83 11.15
C GLN A 113 -15.65 6.69 10.60
N VAL A 114 -16.27 5.54 10.32
CA VAL A 114 -15.58 4.38 9.74
C VAL A 114 -15.93 4.28 8.25
N PRO A 115 -15.00 4.62 7.33
CA PRO A 115 -15.19 4.42 5.91
C PRO A 115 -15.46 2.95 5.56
N VAL A 116 -16.17 2.72 4.45
CA VAL A 116 -16.45 1.36 3.96
C VAL A 116 -15.18 0.57 3.69
N GLN A 117 -14.09 1.23 3.27
CA GLN A 117 -12.80 0.62 3.02
C GLN A 117 -12.14 0.12 4.31
N HIS A 118 -12.37 0.79 5.45
CA HIS A 118 -11.84 0.32 6.74
C HIS A 118 -12.62 -0.88 7.26
N ARG A 119 -13.94 -0.94 7.01
CA ARG A 119 -14.74 -2.15 7.24
C ARG A 119 -14.24 -3.32 6.38
N PHE A 120 -14.00 -3.06 5.09
CA PHE A 120 -13.41 -4.04 4.17
C PHE A 120 -12.07 -4.57 4.69
N VAL A 121 -11.17 -3.69 5.13
CA VAL A 121 -9.89 -4.08 5.75
C VAL A 121 -10.10 -4.98 6.97
N ALA A 122 -11.05 -4.63 7.85
CA ALA A 122 -11.33 -5.44 9.03
C ALA A 122 -11.81 -6.86 8.67
N ASP A 123 -12.73 -6.98 7.71
CA ASP A 123 -13.28 -8.27 7.27
C ASP A 123 -12.22 -9.13 6.56
N VAL A 124 -11.40 -8.52 5.71
CA VAL A 124 -10.29 -9.21 5.03
C VAL A 124 -9.24 -9.72 6.01
N ARG A 125 -8.89 -8.92 7.02
CA ARG A 125 -7.96 -9.31 8.09
C ARG A 125 -8.55 -10.39 9.00
N ALA A 126 -9.84 -10.29 9.35
CA ALA A 126 -10.54 -11.33 10.12
C ALA A 126 -10.59 -12.68 9.38
N ALA A 127 -10.58 -12.65 8.04
CA ALA A 127 -10.44 -13.84 7.20
C ALA A 127 -8.99 -14.37 7.10
N GLY A 128 -8.03 -13.78 7.83
CA GLY A 128 -6.64 -14.26 7.92
C GLY A 128 -5.69 -13.73 6.86
N HIS A 129 -6.08 -12.76 6.04
CA HIS A 129 -5.21 -12.19 5.02
C HIS A 129 -4.24 -11.15 5.61
N VAL A 130 -2.98 -11.23 5.17
CA VAL A 130 -1.88 -10.34 5.60
C VAL A 130 -1.84 -9.01 4.82
N GLY A 131 -2.61 -8.95 3.73
CA GLY A 131 -2.67 -7.79 2.84
C GLY A 131 -3.69 -7.96 1.73
N VAL A 132 -3.74 -6.96 0.86
CA VAL A 132 -4.68 -6.89 -0.25
C VAL A 132 -4.03 -6.33 -1.51
N VAL A 133 -4.41 -6.90 -2.65
CA VAL A 133 -4.16 -6.30 -3.97
C VAL A 133 -5.39 -5.50 -4.39
N VAL A 134 -5.21 -4.23 -4.70
CA VAL A 134 -6.30 -3.32 -5.11
C VAL A 134 -5.95 -2.59 -6.41
N PRO A 135 -6.94 -2.11 -7.18
CA PRO A 135 -6.69 -1.13 -8.22
C PRO A 135 -5.97 0.11 -7.64
N SER A 136 -5.18 0.80 -8.45
CA SER A 136 -4.73 2.14 -8.11
C SER A 136 -5.88 3.13 -8.30
N PHE A 137 -6.06 4.01 -7.33
CA PHE A 137 -7.08 5.07 -7.36
C PHE A 137 -6.46 6.46 -7.60
N ALA A 138 -5.15 6.50 -7.87
CA ALA A 138 -4.47 7.73 -8.23
C ALA A 138 -5.01 8.31 -9.53
N HIS A 139 -4.97 9.64 -9.63
CA HIS A 139 -5.32 10.33 -10.86
C HIS A 139 -4.36 9.92 -11.99
N GLY A 140 -4.91 9.54 -13.15
CA GLY A 140 -4.14 9.04 -14.29
C GLY A 140 -3.82 7.54 -14.25
N ALA A 141 -4.22 6.81 -13.20
CA ALA A 141 -4.09 5.36 -13.16
C ALA A 141 -5.01 4.69 -14.18
N GLY A 142 -4.48 3.69 -14.90
CA GLY A 142 -5.23 2.90 -15.87
C GLY A 142 -5.76 1.57 -15.32
N PRO A 143 -6.58 0.83 -16.09
CA PRO A 143 -7.20 -0.43 -15.67
C PRO A 143 -6.24 -1.56 -15.24
N GLY A 144 -4.95 -1.44 -15.56
CA GLY A 144 -3.92 -2.40 -15.19
C GLY A 144 -2.97 -1.92 -14.09
N ASP A 145 -3.23 -0.75 -13.49
CA ASP A 145 -2.44 -0.20 -12.40
C ASP A 145 -3.04 -0.65 -11.07
N ALA A 146 -2.18 -1.22 -10.23
CA ALA A 146 -2.60 -1.87 -9.01
C ALA A 146 -1.53 -1.69 -7.94
N ASN A 147 -2.00 -1.71 -6.70
CA ASN A 147 -1.19 -1.59 -5.51
C ASN A 147 -1.30 -2.88 -4.68
N LEU A 148 -0.24 -3.15 -3.94
CA LEU A 148 -0.21 -4.12 -2.85
C LEU A 148 -0.11 -3.35 -1.54
N VAL A 149 -1.09 -3.56 -0.67
CA VAL A 149 -1.12 -3.00 0.68
C VAL A 149 -0.96 -4.15 1.67
N LEU A 150 0.10 -4.12 2.47
CA LEU A 150 0.36 -5.12 3.51
C LEU A 150 0.08 -4.53 4.89
N TRP A 151 -0.57 -5.29 5.76
CA TRP A 151 -0.71 -4.97 7.19
C TRP A 151 0.27 -5.76 8.05
N GLU A 152 0.82 -6.86 7.52
CA GLU A 152 1.83 -7.69 8.16
C GLU A 152 2.95 -8.04 7.16
N TRP A 153 4.18 -7.60 7.44
CA TRP A 153 5.32 -7.75 6.51
C TRP A 153 6.69 -7.95 7.17
N ALA A 154 6.75 -8.06 8.50
CA ALA A 154 7.98 -8.02 9.29
C ALA A 154 8.81 -9.33 9.28
N ASN A 155 8.89 -10.04 8.16
CA ASN A 155 9.56 -11.34 8.03
C ASN A 155 9.06 -12.39 9.05
N THR A 156 7.78 -12.32 9.42
CA THR A 156 7.09 -13.46 10.04
C THR A 156 6.82 -14.47 8.92
N GLY A 157 6.80 -15.78 9.21
CA GLY A 157 6.79 -16.83 8.16
C GLY A 157 5.68 -16.77 7.09
N ALA A 158 4.69 -15.86 7.22
CA ALA A 158 3.64 -15.60 6.23
C ALA A 158 4.00 -14.50 5.20
N SER A 159 4.87 -13.55 5.54
CA SER A 159 5.23 -12.41 4.68
C SER A 159 6.67 -11.98 4.87
N THR A 160 7.41 -11.94 3.78
CA THR A 160 8.75 -11.37 3.72
C THR A 160 8.79 -10.19 2.75
N VAL A 161 9.35 -9.08 3.21
CA VAL A 161 9.56 -7.88 2.39
C VAL A 161 10.98 -7.38 2.62
N THR A 162 11.77 -7.42 1.56
CA THR A 162 13.17 -7.01 1.58
C THR A 162 13.38 -5.83 0.66
N VAL A 163 14.05 -4.80 1.15
CA VAL A 163 14.44 -3.63 0.37
C VAL A 163 15.53 -4.04 -0.63
N ILE A 164 15.41 -3.62 -1.88
CA ILE A 164 16.48 -3.78 -2.88
C ILE A 164 17.35 -2.52 -2.82
N ASP A 165 18.48 -2.60 -2.12
CA ASP A 165 19.48 -1.53 -1.99
C ASP A 165 20.90 -2.13 -1.90
N ASP A 166 21.26 -2.96 -2.87
CA ASP A 166 22.52 -3.73 -2.88
C ASP A 166 23.78 -2.84 -2.88
N GLU A 167 23.64 -1.59 -3.32
CA GLU A 167 24.71 -0.58 -3.37
C GLU A 167 24.71 0.37 -2.16
N GLY A 168 23.76 0.23 -1.21
CA GLY A 168 23.68 1.07 -0.02
C GLY A 168 23.45 2.56 -0.31
N ARG A 169 22.56 2.86 -1.26
CA ARG A 169 22.25 4.23 -1.71
C ARG A 169 21.24 4.93 -0.81
N LEU A 170 20.47 4.19 -0.02
CA LEU A 170 19.53 4.81 0.91
C LEU A 170 20.27 5.48 2.08
N PRO A 171 19.72 6.59 2.61
CA PRO A 171 20.26 7.20 3.82
C PRO A 171 20.20 6.19 4.98
N ARG A 172 21.20 6.24 5.86
CA ARG A 172 21.29 5.30 6.98
C ARG A 172 20.33 5.65 8.10
N ASP A 173 20.12 6.94 8.29
CA ASP A 173 19.30 7.50 9.35
C ASP A 173 18.84 8.93 9.00
N ASP A 174 18.11 9.50 9.96
CA ASP A 174 17.57 10.85 9.95
C ASP A 174 18.63 11.94 9.72
N THR A 175 19.87 11.70 10.15
CA THR A 175 20.97 12.67 10.10
C THR A 175 21.60 12.77 8.72
N SER A 176 21.31 11.83 7.82
CA SER A 176 21.80 11.84 6.44
C SER A 176 21.33 13.06 5.62
N TRP A 177 20.33 13.79 6.12
CA TRP A 177 19.76 14.99 5.51
C TRP A 177 20.25 16.30 6.13
N SER A 178 21.17 16.27 7.10
CA SER A 178 21.71 17.48 7.71
C SER A 178 22.51 18.29 6.68
N SER A 179 22.10 19.54 6.47
CA SER A 179 22.92 20.61 5.90
C SER A 179 23.18 21.63 7.00
#